data_AF-E3MNM0-F1
#
_entry.id   AF-E3MNM0-F1
#
_cell.length_a   1.000
_cell.length_b   1.000
_cell.length_c   1.000
_cell.angle_alpha   90.00
_cell.angle_beta   90.00
_cell.angle_gamma   90.00
#
_symmetry.space_group_name_H-M   'P 1'
#
loop_
_entity.id
_entity.type
_entity.pdbx_description
1 polymer ?
#
loop_
_entity_poly.entity_id
_entity_poly.type
_entity_poly.pdbx_seq_one_letter_code
_entity_poly.pdbx_strand_id
1 'polypeptide(L)'
;MLAQNSFFTVLLIAKTLSDMKTLLQVTPNGELKFTRSTSGVFTASMTLKNTSSEPVCFKVKTTALKQYCVRPNTGLLSQGESQRIVVILCGEIPSVADAHTFTVLSCAPPAGNIQDFESIWENVDPSKICYCEFWTTFVEENSSSSREDGKKKRGRTVKNELTEARRELNEARREIEEIRTAHWKEVKNIRKELDDAHRELNEARKEIEESRASHSNEVTNIRQELETARADGDAARQELNDACKENEENRVAHLNDVKKIRRAKAALTAIRDITLNYEGGQGMKATRFECEICLQQFTDVAGNCAPKVLRCGHTICASCVNSLKQNNSVTCPFCRVVTSDVAEISINFYILGDNQ
;
A
#
# COMPACT_ATOMS: atom_id res chain seq x y z
N MET A 1 -44.23 1.63 8.78
CA MET A 1 -44.89 0.31 8.95
C MET A 1 -45.22 -0.32 7.58
N LEU A 2 -44.22 -0.67 6.76
CA LEU A 2 -44.44 -1.40 5.49
C LEU A 2 -43.29 -2.37 5.11
N ALA A 3 -42.43 -2.77 6.07
CA ALA A 3 -41.31 -3.68 5.80
C ALA A 3 -41.48 -5.10 6.38
N GLN A 4 -42.52 -5.35 7.20
CA GLN A 4 -42.72 -6.68 7.85
C GLN A 4 -43.59 -7.65 7.04
N ASN A 5 -44.28 -7.20 5.98
CA ASN A 5 -45.21 -8.05 5.20
C ASN A 5 -44.58 -8.75 4.00
N SER A 6 -43.37 -8.37 3.58
CA SER A 6 -42.69 -9.04 2.45
C SER A 6 -42.14 -10.42 2.83
N PHE A 7 -41.63 -10.58 4.06
CA PHE A 7 -41.03 -11.84 4.54
C PHE A 7 -42.04 -12.98 4.70
N PHE A 8 -43.25 -12.70 5.20
CA PHE A 8 -44.30 -13.71 5.35
C PHE A 8 -44.81 -14.24 4.00
N THR A 9 -44.77 -13.41 2.96
CA THR A 9 -45.22 -13.80 1.61
C THR A 9 -44.20 -14.71 0.92
N VAL A 10 -42.90 -14.52 1.17
CA VAL A 10 -41.84 -15.42 0.68
C VAL A 10 -41.90 -16.78 1.37
N LEU A 11 -42.27 -16.83 2.65
CA LEU A 11 -42.40 -18.08 3.41
C LEU A 11 -43.52 -19.00 2.88
N LEU A 12 -44.57 -18.42 2.28
CA LEU A 12 -45.71 -19.19 1.78
C LEU A 12 -45.43 -19.87 0.43
N ILE A 13 -44.53 -19.31 -0.39
CA ILE A 13 -44.13 -19.88 -1.69
C ILE A 13 -43.20 -21.10 -1.49
N ALA A 14 -42.49 -21.19 -0.37
CA ALA A 14 -41.58 -22.29 -0.06
C ALA A 14 -42.26 -23.57 0.46
N LYS A 15 -43.59 -23.59 0.62
CA LYS A 15 -44.33 -24.75 1.14
C LYS A 15 -44.50 -25.89 0.13
N THR A 16 -44.07 -25.70 -1.12
CA THR A 16 -44.12 -26.70 -2.19
C THR A 16 -42.75 -26.83 -2.84
N LEU A 17 -41.90 -27.73 -2.34
CA LEU A 17 -40.85 -28.42 -3.09
C LEU A 17 -40.16 -29.43 -2.16
N SER A 18 -40.82 -30.57 -2.01
CA SER A 18 -40.38 -31.77 -1.30
C SER A 18 -39.19 -32.49 -1.96
N ASP A 19 -38.32 -31.79 -2.71
CA ASP A 19 -37.24 -32.41 -3.51
C ASP A 19 -35.95 -31.56 -3.62
N MET A 20 -35.74 -30.59 -2.73
CA MET A 20 -34.47 -29.87 -2.65
C MET A 20 -33.47 -30.62 -1.78
N LYS A 21 -32.53 -31.31 -2.44
CA LYS A 21 -31.29 -31.92 -1.94
C LYS A 21 -30.88 -31.39 -0.56
N THR A 22 -31.20 -32.14 0.50
CA THR A 22 -30.85 -31.75 1.88
C THR A 22 -29.34 -31.72 2.04
N LEU A 23 -28.76 -30.53 2.22
CA LEU A 23 -27.32 -30.35 2.44
C LEU A 23 -26.83 -31.09 3.70
N LEU A 24 -27.72 -31.20 4.70
CA LEU A 24 -27.48 -31.85 5.98
C LEU A 24 -28.42 -33.04 6.15
N GLN A 25 -27.88 -34.15 6.65
CA GLN A 25 -28.65 -35.21 7.27
C GLN A 25 -28.90 -34.84 8.74
N VAL A 26 -30.16 -34.83 9.17
CA VAL A 26 -30.53 -34.53 10.57
C VAL A 26 -31.07 -35.76 11.28
N THR A 27 -30.66 -35.98 12.53
CA THR A 27 -31.10 -37.10 13.36
C THR A 27 -31.35 -36.65 14.80
N PRO A 28 -32.54 -36.88 15.39
CA PRO A 28 -33.75 -37.47 14.80
C PRO A 28 -34.34 -36.59 13.69
N ASN A 29 -35.22 -37.12 12.84
CA ASN A 29 -35.91 -36.36 11.80
C ASN A 29 -37.32 -35.97 12.30
N GLY A 30 -37.64 -34.67 12.33
CA GLY A 30 -38.98 -34.15 12.62
C GLY A 30 -39.39 -34.01 14.09
N GLU A 31 -38.83 -34.79 15.03
CA GLU A 31 -39.22 -34.74 16.45
C GLU A 31 -38.04 -34.57 17.40
N LEU A 32 -38.14 -33.60 18.33
CA LEU A 32 -37.27 -33.48 19.49
C LEU A 32 -37.96 -33.93 20.76
N LYS A 33 -37.53 -35.09 21.27
CA LYS A 33 -38.01 -35.65 22.54
C LYS A 33 -37.20 -35.10 23.70
N PHE A 34 -37.87 -34.35 24.58
CA PHE A 34 -37.31 -33.83 25.81
C PHE A 34 -37.53 -34.84 26.94
N THR A 35 -36.43 -35.29 27.52
CA THR A 35 -36.41 -36.15 28.69
C THR A 35 -35.82 -35.40 29.88
N ARG A 36 -36.29 -35.72 31.09
CA ARG A 36 -35.74 -35.16 32.32
C ARG A 36 -34.36 -35.75 32.59
N SER A 37 -33.35 -34.90 32.63
CA SER A 37 -31.99 -35.31 33.01
C SER A 37 -31.87 -35.57 34.52
N THR A 38 -30.76 -36.14 34.95
CA THR A 38 -30.46 -36.43 36.37
C THR A 38 -30.40 -35.16 37.24
N SER A 39 -30.13 -34.00 36.65
CA SER A 39 -30.19 -32.70 37.33
C SER A 39 -31.60 -32.11 37.42
N GLY A 40 -32.61 -32.82 36.88
CA GLY A 40 -34.00 -32.41 36.90
C GLY A 40 -34.42 -31.48 35.75
N VAL A 41 -33.50 -31.13 34.84
CA VAL A 41 -33.75 -30.23 33.69
C VAL A 41 -34.13 -31.05 32.44
N PHE A 42 -35.07 -30.56 31.64
CA PHE A 42 -35.44 -31.20 30.37
C PHE A 42 -34.45 -30.86 29.26
N THR A 43 -33.95 -31.90 28.59
CA THR A 43 -32.99 -31.76 27.48
C THR A 43 -33.37 -32.65 26.32
N ALA A 44 -33.14 -32.16 25.10
CA ALA A 44 -33.19 -32.91 23.86
C ALA A 44 -31.89 -32.69 23.06
N SER A 45 -31.57 -33.56 22.12
CA SER A 45 -30.44 -33.34 21.21
C SER A 45 -30.74 -33.79 19.80
N MET A 46 -30.25 -33.03 18.82
CA MET A 46 -30.20 -33.41 17.41
C MET A 46 -28.75 -33.49 16.95
N THR A 47 -28.49 -34.24 15.90
CA THR A 47 -27.19 -34.33 15.24
C THR A 47 -27.36 -33.91 13.79
N LEU A 48 -26.55 -32.94 13.36
CA LEU A 48 -26.44 -32.50 11.98
C LEU A 48 -25.20 -33.12 11.36
N LYS A 49 -25.32 -33.78 10.21
CA LYS A 49 -24.18 -34.32 9.47
C LYS A 49 -24.16 -33.74 8.07
N ASN A 50 -23.03 -33.17 7.66
CA ASN A 50 -22.86 -32.68 6.29
C ASN A 50 -22.61 -33.86 5.34
N THR A 51 -23.59 -34.12 4.46
CA THR A 51 -23.54 -35.16 3.42
C THR A 51 -23.24 -34.58 2.04
N SER A 52 -23.07 -33.27 1.94
CA SER A 52 -22.71 -32.59 0.69
C SER A 52 -21.19 -32.64 0.44
N SER A 53 -20.77 -32.30 -0.77
CA SER A 53 -19.35 -32.23 -1.15
C SER A 53 -18.66 -30.93 -0.71
N GLU A 54 -19.43 -29.94 -0.27
CA GLU A 54 -18.95 -28.61 0.09
C GLU A 54 -19.16 -28.35 1.60
N PRO A 55 -18.47 -27.37 2.19
CA PRO A 55 -18.80 -26.93 3.54
C PRO A 55 -20.23 -26.38 3.63
N VAL A 56 -20.90 -26.54 4.78
CA VAL A 56 -22.29 -26.10 5.00
C VAL A 56 -22.41 -25.33 6.30
N CYS A 57 -22.98 -24.13 6.22
CA CYS A 57 -23.36 -23.34 7.40
C CYS A 57 -24.73 -23.79 7.92
N PHE A 58 -24.92 -23.81 9.24
CA PHE A 58 -26.22 -24.05 9.86
C PHE A 58 -26.60 -22.98 10.89
N LYS A 59 -27.90 -22.73 11.07
CA LYS A 59 -28.47 -21.86 12.12
C LYS A 59 -29.76 -22.46 12.66
N VAL A 60 -29.88 -22.54 13.98
CA VAL A 60 -31.05 -23.06 14.69
C VAL A 60 -31.90 -21.90 15.18
N LYS A 61 -33.17 -21.89 14.78
CA LYS A 61 -34.19 -20.96 15.27
C LYS A 61 -35.25 -21.71 16.07
N THR A 62 -35.89 -21.01 16.99
CA THR A 62 -37.01 -21.52 17.78
C THR A 62 -38.11 -20.46 17.86
N THR A 63 -39.36 -20.91 17.97
CA THR A 63 -40.50 -20.03 18.22
C THR A 63 -40.52 -19.43 19.63
N ALA A 64 -39.73 -19.98 20.58
CA ALA A 64 -39.71 -19.56 21.98
C ALA A 64 -38.29 -19.20 22.49
N LEU A 65 -37.75 -18.09 21.99
CA LEU A 65 -36.36 -17.64 22.24
C LEU A 65 -35.97 -17.48 23.72
N LYS A 66 -36.92 -17.23 24.63
CA LYS A 66 -36.65 -17.06 26.07
C LYS A 66 -36.73 -18.37 26.86
N GLN A 67 -37.31 -19.41 26.29
CA GLN A 67 -37.59 -20.65 27.02
C GLN A 67 -36.58 -21.75 26.74
N TYR A 68 -35.78 -21.64 25.69
CA TYR A 68 -34.82 -22.66 25.31
C TYR A 68 -33.42 -22.11 25.13
N CYS A 69 -32.46 -22.88 25.61
CA CYS A 69 -31.04 -22.64 25.41
C CYS A 69 -30.51 -23.67 24.40
N VAL A 70 -30.08 -23.22 23.22
CA VAL A 70 -29.59 -24.09 22.12
C VAL A 70 -28.08 -23.95 21.98
N ARG A 71 -27.35 -25.07 21.97
CA ARG A 71 -25.88 -25.07 21.87
C ARG A 71 -25.32 -26.19 20.99
N PRO A 72 -24.48 -25.87 19.97
CA PRO A 72 -24.34 -24.56 19.35
C PRO A 72 -25.64 -24.17 18.59
N ASN A 73 -25.93 -22.87 18.45
CA ASN A 73 -27.08 -22.39 17.68
C ASN A 73 -26.73 -22.00 16.23
N THR A 74 -25.45 -21.87 15.90
CA THR A 74 -24.92 -21.61 14.55
C THR A 74 -23.56 -22.29 14.42
N GLY A 75 -23.15 -22.59 13.20
CA GLY A 75 -21.82 -23.14 12.94
C GLY A 75 -21.57 -23.48 11.48
N LEU A 76 -20.37 -23.98 11.20
CA LEU A 76 -19.92 -24.45 9.89
C LEU A 76 -19.56 -25.93 10.01
N LEU A 77 -19.96 -26.74 9.02
CA LEU A 77 -19.64 -28.15 8.94
C LEU A 77 -18.87 -28.43 7.65
N SER A 78 -17.67 -28.98 7.79
CA SER A 78 -16.87 -29.50 6.67
C SER A 78 -17.53 -30.76 6.09
N GLN A 79 -17.11 -31.18 4.89
CA GLN A 79 -17.61 -32.41 4.27
C GLN A 79 -17.49 -33.60 5.22
N GLY A 80 -18.60 -34.30 5.46
CA GLY A 80 -18.65 -35.49 6.34
C GLY A 80 -18.70 -35.19 7.84
N GLU A 81 -18.49 -33.93 8.25
CA GLU A 81 -18.49 -33.52 9.66
C GLU A 81 -19.88 -33.64 10.30
N SER A 82 -19.91 -33.99 11.59
CA SER A 82 -21.14 -34.11 12.36
C SER A 82 -21.08 -33.25 13.62
N GLN A 83 -22.15 -32.49 13.88
CA GLN A 83 -22.30 -31.65 15.06
C GLN A 83 -23.55 -32.05 15.84
N ARG A 84 -23.35 -32.37 17.12
CA ARG A 84 -24.45 -32.56 18.07
C ARG A 84 -24.87 -31.21 18.63
N ILE A 85 -26.16 -30.92 18.54
CA ILE A 85 -26.81 -29.73 19.10
C ILE A 85 -27.65 -30.19 20.29
N VAL A 86 -27.44 -29.54 21.43
CA VAL A 86 -28.19 -29.77 22.66
C VAL A 86 -29.16 -28.62 22.87
N VAL A 87 -30.42 -28.98 23.11
CA VAL A 87 -31.51 -28.04 23.41
C VAL A 87 -31.94 -28.28 24.86
N ILE A 88 -31.87 -27.23 25.67
CA ILE A 88 -32.16 -27.27 27.10
C ILE A 88 -33.39 -26.39 27.35
N LEU A 89 -34.41 -26.93 28.04
CA LEU A 89 -35.52 -26.13 28.52
C LEU A 89 -35.05 -25.27 29.71
N CYS A 90 -35.15 -23.95 29.55
CA CYS A 90 -34.74 -22.94 30.52
C CYS A 90 -35.96 -22.26 31.19
N GLY A 91 -37.18 -22.53 30.73
CA GLY A 91 -38.44 -22.03 31.29
C GLY A 91 -39.40 -23.13 31.77
N GLU A 92 -40.68 -22.80 31.83
CA GLU A 92 -41.75 -23.76 32.16
C GLU A 92 -42.03 -24.73 31.01
N ILE A 93 -42.54 -25.93 31.34
CA ILE A 93 -42.94 -26.91 30.33
C ILE A 93 -44.14 -26.34 29.57
N PRO A 94 -44.08 -26.23 28.22
CA PRO A 94 -45.19 -25.70 27.45
C PRO A 94 -46.44 -26.57 27.57
N SER A 95 -47.61 -25.93 27.51
CA SER A 95 -48.88 -26.62 27.37
C SER A 95 -48.95 -27.29 25.98
N VAL A 96 -49.78 -28.33 25.83
CA VAL A 96 -49.98 -29.00 24.53
C VAL A 96 -50.53 -28.03 23.47
N ALA A 97 -51.21 -26.95 23.89
CA ALA A 97 -51.71 -25.91 22.99
C ALA A 97 -50.61 -24.95 22.50
N ASP A 98 -49.48 -24.87 23.20
CA ASP A 98 -48.35 -23.97 22.92
C ASP A 98 -47.10 -24.75 22.48
N ALA A 99 -47.28 -25.70 21.56
CA ALA A 99 -46.18 -26.52 21.08
C ALA A 99 -45.12 -25.67 20.39
N HIS A 100 -43.91 -25.65 20.97
CA HIS A 100 -42.78 -24.93 20.38
C HIS A 100 -42.13 -25.76 19.28
N THR A 101 -41.67 -25.08 18.23
CA THR A 101 -40.96 -25.71 17.11
C THR A 101 -39.54 -25.16 17.01
N PHE A 102 -38.68 -25.96 16.39
CA PHE A 102 -37.31 -25.61 16.07
C PHE A 102 -37.10 -25.73 14.57
N THR A 103 -36.38 -24.80 13.99
CA THR A 103 -36.04 -24.82 12.56
C THR A 103 -34.52 -24.77 12.42
N VAL A 104 -33.94 -25.75 11.74
CA VAL A 104 -32.54 -25.74 11.32
C VAL A 104 -32.49 -25.21 9.90
N LEU A 105 -31.83 -24.08 9.70
CA LEU A 105 -31.52 -23.51 8.40
C LEU A 105 -30.13 -23.96 7.98
N SER A 106 -29.92 -24.20 6.69
CA SER A 106 -28.63 -24.59 6.13
C SER A 106 -28.40 -23.99 4.74
N CYS A 107 -27.15 -23.60 4.45
CA CYS A 107 -26.74 -23.10 3.14
C CYS A 107 -25.25 -23.33 2.90
N ALA A 108 -24.81 -23.28 1.64
CA ALA A 108 -23.39 -23.22 1.31
C ALA A 108 -22.82 -21.85 1.72
N PRO A 109 -21.62 -21.78 2.30
CA PRO A 109 -21.00 -20.51 2.66
C PRO A 109 -20.64 -19.68 1.42
N PRO A 110 -20.57 -18.35 1.55
CA PRO A 110 -20.09 -17.48 0.47
C PRO A 110 -18.60 -17.74 0.17
N ALA A 111 -18.16 -17.46 -1.05
CA ALA A 111 -16.76 -17.59 -1.45
C ALA A 111 -15.90 -16.53 -0.73
N GLY A 112 -15.08 -16.94 0.24
CA GLY A 112 -14.21 -16.06 1.02
C GLY A 112 -13.98 -16.57 2.45
N ASN A 113 -13.18 -15.84 3.24
CA ASN A 113 -12.97 -16.17 4.65
C ASN A 113 -14.20 -15.73 5.47
N ILE A 114 -14.80 -16.65 6.22
CA ILE A 114 -15.99 -16.39 7.05
C ILE A 114 -15.53 -15.73 8.35
N GLN A 115 -15.72 -14.42 8.47
CA GLN A 115 -15.45 -13.68 9.72
C GLN A 115 -16.68 -13.51 10.60
N ASP A 116 -17.88 -13.43 10.01
CA ASP A 116 -19.15 -13.25 10.72
C ASP A 116 -20.26 -14.13 10.12
N PHE A 117 -20.88 -14.95 10.98
CA PHE A 117 -21.97 -15.82 10.59
C PHE A 117 -23.28 -15.06 10.33
N GLU A 118 -23.51 -13.89 10.92
CA GLU A 118 -24.77 -13.15 10.73
C GLU A 118 -24.87 -12.60 9.30
N SER A 119 -23.76 -12.03 8.80
CA SER A 119 -23.65 -11.55 7.43
C SER A 119 -24.01 -12.59 6.35
N ILE A 120 -23.79 -13.88 6.61
CA ILE A 120 -24.14 -14.96 5.67
C ILE A 120 -25.66 -14.99 5.46
N TRP A 121 -26.43 -14.91 6.54
CA TRP A 121 -27.89 -15.03 6.50
C TRP A 121 -28.57 -13.77 5.96
N GLU A 122 -27.91 -12.63 5.98
CA GLU A 122 -28.39 -11.37 5.38
C GLU A 122 -28.20 -11.33 3.86
N ASN A 123 -27.13 -11.95 3.35
CA ASN A 123 -26.72 -11.85 1.94
C ASN A 123 -27.00 -13.11 1.11
N VAL A 124 -27.36 -14.23 1.75
CA VAL A 124 -27.68 -15.48 1.04
C VAL A 124 -29.02 -15.35 0.31
N ASP A 125 -29.05 -15.80 -0.94
CA ASP A 125 -30.28 -15.93 -1.72
C ASP A 125 -31.26 -16.87 -0.99
N PRO A 126 -32.49 -16.43 -0.65
CA PRO A 126 -33.47 -17.25 0.06
C PRO A 126 -33.78 -18.58 -0.62
N SER A 127 -33.66 -18.66 -1.96
CA SER A 127 -33.87 -19.90 -2.72
C SER A 127 -32.80 -20.98 -2.47
N LYS A 128 -31.64 -20.60 -1.92
CA LYS A 128 -30.51 -21.49 -1.63
C LYS A 128 -30.48 -21.96 -0.18
N ILE A 129 -31.45 -21.52 0.64
CA ILE A 129 -31.56 -21.92 2.04
C ILE A 129 -32.42 -23.18 2.13
N CYS A 130 -31.85 -24.25 2.65
CA CYS A 130 -32.59 -25.45 3.02
C CYS A 130 -33.00 -25.36 4.50
N TYR A 131 -34.18 -25.86 4.85
CA TYR A 131 -34.65 -25.88 6.24
C TYR A 131 -35.20 -27.25 6.66
N CYS A 132 -35.09 -27.56 7.95
CA CYS A 132 -35.71 -28.72 8.58
C CYS A 132 -36.42 -28.26 9.85
N GLU A 133 -37.67 -28.66 10.05
CA GLU A 133 -38.47 -28.29 11.22
C GLU A 133 -38.65 -29.48 12.18
N PHE A 134 -38.65 -29.19 13.48
CA PHE A 134 -38.82 -30.16 14.56
C PHE A 134 -39.94 -29.71 15.49
N TRP A 135 -40.90 -30.58 15.76
CA TRP A 135 -41.83 -30.39 16.87
C TRP A 135 -41.25 -30.97 18.17
N THR A 136 -41.79 -30.53 19.31
CA THR A 136 -41.31 -30.92 20.63
C THR A 136 -42.29 -31.84 21.35
N THR A 137 -41.77 -32.82 22.07
CA THR A 137 -42.52 -33.68 23.00
C THR A 137 -41.80 -33.79 24.33
N PHE A 138 -42.55 -33.90 25.43
CA PHE A 138 -42.02 -34.01 26.79
C PHE A 138 -42.44 -35.33 27.41
N VAL A 139 -41.49 -36.10 27.96
CA VAL A 139 -41.76 -37.41 28.57
C VAL A 139 -41.48 -37.34 30.08
N GLU A 140 -42.48 -37.71 30.89
CA GLU A 140 -42.37 -37.90 32.34
C GLU A 140 -42.48 -39.39 32.71
N GLU A 141 -41.59 -39.88 33.58
CA GLU A 141 -41.64 -41.27 34.08
C GLU A 141 -42.64 -41.38 35.24
N ASN A 142 -43.78 -42.02 35.02
CA ASN A 142 -44.77 -42.31 36.07
C ASN A 142 -44.47 -43.66 36.73
N SER A 143 -43.93 -43.66 37.96
CA SER A 143 -43.91 -44.83 38.85
C SER A 143 -45.10 -44.80 39.79
N SER A 144 -46.12 -45.63 39.57
CA SER A 144 -47.26 -45.79 40.48
C SER A 144 -47.35 -47.22 41.04
N SER A 145 -47.39 -47.34 42.37
CA SER A 145 -47.70 -48.59 43.08
C SER A 145 -48.77 -48.34 44.15
N SER A 146 -49.83 -49.15 44.13
CA SER A 146 -51.01 -49.12 44.99
C SER A 146 -50.82 -49.85 46.35
N ARG A 147 -51.68 -49.48 47.31
CA ARG A 147 -51.72 -49.85 48.75
C ARG A 147 -52.57 -51.11 49.01
N GLU A 148 -52.32 -51.87 50.10
CA GLU A 148 -53.26 -52.17 51.23
C GLU A 148 -52.74 -53.11 52.35
N ASP A 149 -53.53 -53.27 53.42
CA ASP A 149 -53.20 -53.23 54.87
C ASP A 149 -53.41 -54.59 55.62
N GLY A 150 -52.87 -54.75 56.85
CA GLY A 150 -53.09 -55.94 57.69
C GLY A 150 -52.34 -55.93 59.03
N LYS A 151 -53.01 -55.60 60.14
CA LYS A 151 -52.43 -55.25 61.46
C LYS A 151 -52.46 -56.41 62.49
N LYS A 152 -51.29 -56.69 63.11
CA LYS A 152 -51.03 -56.98 64.55
C LYS A 152 -49.93 -58.01 64.85
N LYS A 153 -49.60 -58.96 63.96
CA LYS A 153 -48.30 -59.70 63.98
C LYS A 153 -47.20 -58.94 63.24
N ARG A 154 -47.60 -58.14 62.23
CA ARG A 154 -46.79 -57.21 61.44
C ARG A 154 -46.08 -56.14 62.28
N GLY A 155 -46.61 -55.69 63.40
CA GLY A 155 -46.08 -54.50 64.11
C GLY A 155 -44.65 -54.64 64.64
N ARG A 156 -44.19 -55.87 64.94
CA ARG A 156 -42.80 -56.13 65.40
C ARG A 156 -41.85 -56.39 64.24
N THR A 157 -42.30 -57.14 63.23
CA THR A 157 -41.55 -57.37 61.98
C THR A 157 -41.38 -56.08 61.17
N VAL A 158 -42.46 -55.30 61.01
CA VAL A 158 -42.45 -53.98 60.34
C VAL A 158 -41.64 -52.96 61.13
N LYS A 159 -41.60 -53.03 62.47
CA LYS A 159 -40.69 -52.16 63.25
C LYS A 159 -39.23 -52.50 62.99
N ASN A 160 -38.88 -53.78 62.93
CA ASN A 160 -37.52 -54.22 62.65
C ASN A 160 -37.10 -53.90 61.20
N GLU A 161 -37.99 -54.12 60.23
CA GLU A 161 -37.80 -53.73 58.82
C GLU A 161 -37.68 -52.20 58.67
N LEU A 162 -38.49 -51.42 59.41
CA LEU A 162 -38.41 -49.96 59.41
C LEU A 162 -37.11 -49.44 60.02
N THR A 163 -36.61 -50.08 61.09
CA THR A 163 -35.30 -49.72 61.66
C THR A 163 -34.16 -50.06 60.72
N GLU A 164 -34.26 -51.17 59.98
CA GLU A 164 -33.25 -51.57 59.01
C GLU A 164 -33.24 -50.68 57.77
N ALA A 165 -34.41 -50.40 57.18
CA ALA A 165 -34.54 -49.44 56.09
C ALA A 165 -34.08 -48.03 56.51
N ARG A 166 -34.26 -47.65 57.77
CA ARG A 166 -33.74 -46.38 58.30
C ARG A 166 -32.22 -46.38 58.46
N ARG A 167 -31.61 -47.53 58.78
CA ARG A 167 -30.16 -47.70 58.82
C ARG A 167 -29.58 -47.57 57.42
N GLU A 168 -30.15 -48.26 56.43
CA GLU A 168 -29.77 -48.19 55.02
C GLU A 168 -29.93 -46.77 54.46
N LEU A 169 -31.03 -46.09 54.77
CA LEU A 169 -31.26 -44.70 54.36
C LEU A 169 -30.24 -43.73 54.97
N ASN A 170 -29.85 -43.94 56.23
CA ASN A 170 -28.83 -43.12 56.88
C ASN A 170 -27.44 -43.37 56.28
N GLU A 171 -27.12 -44.60 55.90
CA GLU A 171 -25.87 -44.94 55.22
C GLU A 171 -25.81 -44.31 53.82
N ALA A 172 -26.86 -44.49 53.01
CA ALA A 172 -26.96 -43.87 51.69
C ALA A 172 -26.89 -42.34 51.76
N ARG A 173 -27.48 -41.72 52.81
CA ARG A 173 -27.35 -40.28 53.05
C ARG A 173 -25.91 -39.87 53.35
N ARG A 174 -25.16 -40.67 54.12
CA ARG A 174 -23.75 -40.40 54.42
C ARG A 174 -22.89 -40.49 53.18
N GLU A 175 -23.08 -41.51 52.36
CA GLU A 175 -22.38 -41.69 51.08
C GLU A 175 -22.66 -40.52 50.11
N ILE A 176 -23.92 -40.10 49.99
CA ILE A 176 -24.29 -38.94 49.15
C ILE A 176 -23.58 -37.67 49.64
N GLU A 177 -23.46 -37.46 50.95
CA GLU A 177 -22.81 -36.28 51.50
C GLU A 177 -21.29 -36.32 51.32
N GLU A 178 -20.66 -37.50 51.46
CA GLU A 178 -19.24 -37.69 51.13
C GLU A 178 -18.97 -37.41 49.65
N ILE A 179 -19.81 -37.91 48.74
CA ILE A 179 -19.70 -37.63 47.29
C ILE A 179 -19.89 -36.14 47.00
N ARG A 180 -20.87 -35.48 47.63
CA ARG A 180 -21.12 -34.04 47.45
C ARG A 180 -19.94 -33.19 47.89
N THR A 181 -19.37 -33.48 49.05
CA THR A 181 -18.21 -32.72 49.57
C THR A 181 -16.96 -32.95 48.73
N ALA A 182 -16.74 -34.18 48.25
CA ALA A 182 -15.67 -34.48 47.30
C ALA A 182 -15.88 -33.72 45.98
N HIS A 183 -17.08 -33.77 45.41
CA HIS A 183 -17.43 -33.05 44.18
C HIS A 183 -17.28 -31.54 44.32
N TRP A 184 -17.69 -30.95 45.45
CA TRP A 184 -17.52 -29.52 45.69
C TRP A 184 -16.05 -29.09 45.71
N LYS A 185 -15.16 -29.90 46.32
CA LYS A 185 -13.72 -29.64 46.32
C LYS A 185 -13.15 -29.69 44.89
N GLU A 186 -13.57 -30.69 44.12
CA GLU A 186 -13.14 -30.84 42.73
C GLU A 186 -13.59 -29.66 41.86
N VAL A 187 -14.86 -29.28 41.95
CA VAL A 187 -15.41 -28.11 41.25
C VAL A 187 -14.70 -26.82 41.64
N LYS A 188 -14.32 -26.68 42.91
CA LYS A 188 -13.55 -25.52 43.39
C LYS A 188 -12.15 -25.49 42.78
N ASN A 189 -11.46 -26.63 42.72
CA ASN A 189 -10.14 -26.73 42.08
C ASN A 189 -10.22 -26.41 40.58
N ILE A 190 -11.15 -27.03 39.85
CA ILE A 190 -11.35 -26.80 38.42
C ILE A 190 -11.66 -25.32 38.14
N ARG A 191 -12.49 -24.66 38.97
CA ARG A 191 -12.76 -23.22 38.82
C ARG A 191 -11.49 -22.39 38.99
N LYS A 192 -10.65 -22.72 39.97
CA LYS A 192 -9.38 -22.02 40.19
C LYS A 192 -8.44 -22.21 38.99
N GLU A 193 -8.31 -23.44 38.49
CA GLU A 193 -7.51 -23.72 37.29
C GLU A 193 -8.02 -22.96 36.06
N LEU A 194 -9.35 -22.87 35.91
CA LEU A 194 -9.98 -22.09 34.84
C LEU A 194 -9.68 -20.59 34.96
N ASP A 195 -9.76 -20.02 36.16
CA ASP A 195 -9.43 -18.61 36.41
C ASP A 195 -7.94 -18.32 36.17
N ASP A 196 -7.07 -19.26 36.54
CA ASP A 196 -5.63 -19.17 36.30
C ASP A 196 -5.32 -19.24 34.80
N ALA A 197 -5.92 -20.18 34.07
CA ALA A 197 -5.79 -20.29 32.61
C ALA A 197 -6.34 -19.06 31.86
N HIS A 198 -7.47 -18.50 32.30
CA HIS A 198 -7.99 -17.25 31.73
C HIS A 198 -7.04 -16.08 31.94
N ARG A 199 -6.38 -16.00 33.10
CA ARG A 199 -5.41 -14.94 33.37
C ARG A 199 -4.19 -15.07 32.47
N GLU A 200 -3.65 -16.28 32.29
CA GLU A 200 -2.55 -16.54 31.36
C GLU A 200 -2.91 -16.20 29.91
N LEU A 201 -4.10 -16.59 29.46
CA LEU A 201 -4.59 -16.24 28.13
C LEU A 201 -4.72 -14.73 27.92
N ASN A 202 -5.19 -14.00 28.93
CA ASN A 202 -5.32 -12.55 28.85
C ASN A 202 -3.96 -11.86 28.79
N GLU A 203 -2.96 -12.33 29.55
CA GLU A 203 -1.61 -11.78 29.50
C GLU A 203 -0.95 -12.06 28.14
N ALA A 204 -1.00 -13.30 27.67
CA ALA A 204 -0.48 -13.65 26.34
C ALA A 204 -1.16 -12.84 25.23
N ARG A 205 -2.47 -12.59 25.33
CA ARG A 205 -3.20 -11.75 24.38
C ARG A 205 -2.71 -10.30 24.41
N LYS A 206 -2.43 -9.76 25.60
CA LYS A 206 -1.92 -8.40 25.76
C LYS A 206 -0.51 -8.26 25.16
N GLU A 207 0.38 -9.22 25.42
CA GLU A 207 1.72 -9.25 24.81
C GLU A 207 1.67 -9.30 23.28
N ILE A 208 0.78 -10.14 22.73
CA ILE A 208 0.57 -10.22 21.27
C ILE A 208 0.09 -8.87 20.73
N GLU A 209 -0.82 -8.19 21.42
CA GLU A 209 -1.34 -6.90 20.98
C GLU A 209 -0.27 -5.80 21.02
N GLU A 210 0.52 -5.74 22.08
CA GLU A 210 1.64 -4.80 22.20
C GLU A 210 2.70 -5.04 21.12
N SER A 211 3.03 -6.32 20.87
CA SER A 211 3.93 -6.70 19.78
C SER A 211 3.37 -6.30 18.41
N ARG A 212 2.08 -6.55 18.15
CA ARG A 212 1.42 -6.14 16.89
C ARG A 212 1.40 -4.64 16.70
N ALA A 213 1.14 -3.87 17.76
CA ALA A 213 1.18 -2.41 17.72
C ALA A 213 2.59 -1.91 17.38
N SER A 214 3.62 -2.48 18.01
CA SER A 214 5.02 -2.16 17.70
C SER A 214 5.37 -2.45 16.24
N HIS A 215 5.07 -3.65 15.74
CA HIS A 215 5.31 -4.01 14.34
C HIS A 215 4.49 -3.15 13.36
N SER A 216 3.25 -2.80 13.71
CA SER A 216 2.43 -1.90 12.89
C SER A 216 3.09 -0.53 12.74
N ASN A 217 3.61 0.03 13.84
CA ASN A 217 4.31 1.31 13.82
C ASN A 217 5.59 1.24 12.98
N GLU A 218 6.37 0.17 13.11
CA GLU A 218 7.58 -0.05 12.33
C GLU A 218 7.27 -0.16 10.82
N VAL A 219 6.24 -0.92 10.45
CA VAL A 219 5.78 -1.04 9.07
C VAL A 219 5.31 0.32 8.52
N THR A 220 4.62 1.14 9.32
CA THR A 220 4.23 2.49 8.89
C THR A 220 5.44 3.40 8.68
N ASN A 221 6.45 3.33 9.56
CA ASN A 221 7.67 4.12 9.41
C ASN A 221 8.45 3.73 8.15
N ILE A 222 8.66 2.42 7.93
CA ILE A 222 9.34 1.91 6.73
C ILE A 222 8.59 2.33 5.46
N ARG A 223 7.25 2.31 5.46
CA ARG A 223 6.45 2.77 4.31
C ARG A 223 6.67 4.25 4.02
N GLN A 224 6.72 5.08 5.06
CA GLN A 224 6.95 6.51 4.91
C GLN A 224 8.37 6.79 4.40
N GLU A 225 9.39 6.13 4.95
CA GLU A 225 10.77 6.23 4.46
C GLU A 225 10.90 5.82 2.99
N LEU A 226 10.21 4.75 2.58
CA LEU A 226 10.19 4.30 1.19
C LEU A 226 9.51 5.31 0.26
N GLU A 227 8.44 5.97 0.72
CA GLU A 227 7.76 7.01 -0.04
C GLU A 227 8.66 8.24 -0.23
N THR A 228 9.37 8.68 0.82
CA THR A 228 10.36 9.76 0.72
C THR A 228 11.49 9.40 -0.23
N ALA A 229 12.08 8.20 -0.09
CA ALA A 229 13.18 7.76 -0.96
C ALA A 229 12.76 7.68 -2.44
N ARG A 230 11.50 7.31 -2.72
CA ARG A 230 10.95 7.33 -4.08
C ARG A 230 10.81 8.74 -4.62
N ALA A 231 10.27 9.66 -3.83
CA ALA A 231 10.14 11.07 -4.23
C ALA A 231 11.51 11.70 -4.52
N ASP A 232 12.51 11.45 -3.67
CA ASP A 232 13.88 11.91 -3.89
C ASP A 232 14.49 11.32 -5.17
N GLY A 233 14.24 10.04 -5.43
CA GLY A 233 14.69 9.37 -6.65
C GLY A 233 14.04 9.91 -7.92
N ASP A 234 12.75 10.26 -7.86
CA ASP A 234 12.02 10.85 -8.98
C ASP A 234 12.49 12.30 -9.24
N ALA A 235 12.73 13.08 -8.18
CA ALA A 235 13.31 14.42 -8.29
C ALA A 235 14.70 14.38 -8.95
N ALA A 236 15.59 13.50 -8.47
CA ALA A 236 16.92 13.33 -9.06
C ALA A 236 16.87 12.88 -10.53
N ARG A 237 15.89 12.03 -10.89
CA ARG A 237 15.68 11.63 -12.29
C ARG A 237 15.23 12.80 -13.15
N GLN A 238 14.35 13.66 -12.62
CA GLN A 238 13.90 14.84 -13.33
C GLN A 238 15.05 15.82 -13.56
N GLU A 239 15.86 16.10 -12.53
CA GLU A 239 17.05 16.94 -12.65
C GLU A 239 18.02 16.41 -13.72
N LEU A 240 18.25 15.09 -13.75
CA LEU A 240 19.10 14.47 -14.77
C LEU A 240 18.52 14.65 -16.18
N ASN A 241 17.21 14.46 -16.36
CA ASN A 241 16.56 14.65 -17.65
C ASN A 241 16.67 16.10 -18.14
N ASP A 242 16.47 17.07 -17.24
CA ASP A 242 16.58 18.50 -17.56
C ASP A 242 18.02 18.85 -17.95
N ALA A 243 19.02 18.37 -17.20
CA ALA A 243 20.43 18.55 -17.54
C ALA A 243 20.80 17.90 -18.89
N CYS A 244 20.29 16.71 -19.19
CA CYS A 244 20.50 16.06 -20.49
C CYS A 244 19.92 16.88 -21.64
N LYS A 245 18.73 17.45 -21.46
CA LYS A 245 18.08 18.30 -22.46
C LYS A 245 18.89 19.57 -22.72
N GLU A 246 19.32 20.26 -21.65
CA GLU A 246 20.17 21.45 -21.77
C GLU A 246 21.47 21.15 -22.50
N ASN A 247 22.13 20.04 -22.15
CA ASN A 247 23.38 19.65 -22.81
C ASN A 247 23.18 19.33 -24.29
N GLU A 248 22.05 18.73 -24.67
CA GLU A 248 21.70 18.48 -26.06
C GLU A 248 21.45 19.78 -26.84
N GLU A 249 20.75 20.75 -26.25
CA GLU A 249 20.55 22.08 -26.82
C GLU A 249 21.90 22.81 -27.03
N ASN A 250 22.78 22.76 -26.02
CA ASN A 250 24.13 23.31 -26.10
C ASN A 250 24.97 22.62 -27.18
N ARG A 251 24.88 21.29 -27.32
CA ARG A 251 25.56 20.52 -28.37
C ARG A 251 25.12 20.96 -29.76
N VAL A 252 23.81 21.17 -29.97
CA VAL A 252 23.25 21.64 -31.24
C VAL A 252 23.72 23.08 -31.55
N ALA A 253 23.69 23.97 -30.56
CA ALA A 253 24.20 25.33 -30.71
C ALA A 253 25.69 25.34 -31.10
N HIS A 254 26.51 24.56 -30.39
CA HIS A 254 27.93 24.42 -30.68
C HIS A 254 28.18 23.89 -32.10
N LEU A 255 27.42 22.88 -32.54
CA LEU A 255 27.53 22.35 -33.91
C LEU A 255 27.24 23.42 -34.98
N ASN A 256 26.28 24.30 -34.74
CA ASN A 256 25.96 25.40 -35.64
C ASN A 256 27.09 26.44 -35.69
N ASP A 257 27.69 26.76 -34.56
CA ASP A 257 28.83 27.68 -34.51
C ASP A 257 30.06 27.09 -35.20
N VAL A 258 30.34 25.80 -35.02
CA VAL A 258 31.40 25.09 -35.77
C VAL A 258 31.16 25.19 -37.28
N LYS A 259 29.90 25.06 -37.75
CA LYS A 259 29.55 25.24 -39.17
C LYS A 259 29.82 26.68 -39.64
N LYS A 260 29.50 27.70 -38.85
CA LYS A 260 29.80 29.11 -39.17
C LYS A 260 31.31 29.33 -39.29
N ILE A 261 32.08 28.82 -38.33
CA ILE A 261 33.55 28.91 -38.33
C ILE A 261 34.13 28.25 -39.58
N ARG A 262 33.64 27.06 -39.97
CA ARG A 262 34.07 26.40 -41.21
C ARG A 262 33.80 27.24 -42.46
N ARG A 263 32.63 27.89 -42.56
CA ARG A 263 32.30 28.80 -43.68
C ARG A 263 33.24 30.01 -43.70
N ALA A 264 33.48 30.64 -42.55
CA ALA A 264 34.40 31.76 -42.43
C ALA A 264 35.83 31.36 -42.84
N LYS A 265 36.31 30.19 -42.38
CA LYS A 265 37.62 29.65 -42.76
C LYS A 265 37.73 29.38 -44.26
N ALA A 266 36.69 28.85 -44.89
CA ALA A 266 36.65 28.63 -46.34
C ALA A 266 36.71 29.97 -47.11
N ALA A 267 35.96 30.98 -46.68
CA ALA A 267 36.00 32.32 -47.27
C ALA A 267 37.39 32.97 -47.13
N LEU A 268 38.02 32.88 -45.96
CA LEU A 268 39.39 33.37 -45.73
C LEU A 268 40.40 32.66 -46.62
N THR A 269 40.24 31.35 -46.83
CA THR A 269 41.10 30.57 -47.74
C THR A 269 40.93 31.05 -49.18
N ALA A 270 39.69 31.27 -49.65
CA ALA A 270 39.43 31.80 -50.97
C ALA A 270 40.01 33.22 -51.18
N ILE A 271 39.88 34.11 -50.18
CA ILE A 271 40.48 35.45 -50.22
C ILE A 271 42.01 35.36 -50.32
N ARG A 272 42.63 34.47 -49.54
CA ARG A 272 44.08 34.23 -49.61
C ARG A 272 44.50 33.75 -50.99
N ASP A 273 43.77 32.82 -51.59
CA ASP A 273 44.09 32.28 -52.92
C ASP A 273 43.93 33.35 -54.02
N ILE A 274 42.93 34.22 -53.92
CA ILE A 274 42.80 35.41 -54.81
C ILE A 274 44.00 36.33 -54.63
N THR A 275 44.41 36.60 -53.39
CA THR A 275 45.54 37.50 -53.09
C THR A 275 46.86 36.97 -53.63
N LEU A 276 47.09 35.65 -53.54
CA LEU A 276 48.30 34.99 -54.03
C LEU A 276 48.36 34.88 -55.56
N ASN A 277 47.21 34.74 -56.24
CA ASN A 277 47.12 34.60 -57.69
C ASN A 277 46.78 35.92 -58.42
N TYR A 278 46.79 37.06 -57.71
CA TYR A 278 46.48 38.36 -58.30
C TYR A 278 47.68 38.88 -59.11
N GLU A 279 47.72 38.52 -60.40
CA GLU A 279 48.68 39.05 -61.37
C GLU A 279 48.23 40.42 -61.91
N GLY A 280 48.43 41.47 -61.11
CA GLY A 280 48.67 42.83 -61.62
C GLY A 280 47.57 43.54 -62.42
N GLY A 281 46.58 44.09 -61.72
CA GLY A 281 45.96 45.37 -62.11
C GLY A 281 46.71 46.52 -61.42
N GLN A 282 47.15 47.53 -62.17
CA GLN A 282 47.99 48.65 -61.72
C GLN A 282 47.57 49.26 -60.37
N GLY A 283 48.51 49.22 -59.41
CA GLY A 283 48.67 50.27 -58.41
C GLY A 283 48.04 50.00 -57.04
N MET A 284 48.74 49.21 -56.21
CA MET A 284 48.97 49.52 -54.79
C MET A 284 50.04 48.56 -54.26
N LYS A 285 51.30 48.78 -54.67
CA LYS A 285 52.44 48.24 -53.91
C LYS A 285 52.50 49.01 -52.60
N ALA A 286 52.10 48.38 -51.51
CA ALA A 286 52.30 48.91 -50.16
C ALA A 286 53.79 48.78 -49.77
N THR A 287 54.66 49.55 -50.43
CA THR A 287 56.05 49.80 -50.00
C THR A 287 56.14 51.27 -49.62
N ARG A 288 55.43 51.67 -48.56
CA ARG A 288 55.28 53.07 -48.14
C ARG A 288 56.46 53.59 -47.30
N PHE A 289 57.63 52.94 -47.38
CA PHE A 289 58.72 53.15 -46.43
C PHE A 289 60.10 53.30 -47.09
N GLU A 290 60.19 53.81 -48.33
CA GLU A 290 61.47 54.09 -49.01
C GLU A 290 61.54 55.53 -49.51
N CYS A 291 62.75 56.09 -49.57
CA CYS A 291 62.97 57.42 -50.14
C CYS A 291 63.01 57.37 -51.66
N GLU A 292 62.14 58.11 -52.34
CA GLU A 292 62.07 58.10 -53.82
C GLU A 292 63.26 58.76 -54.53
N ILE A 293 64.22 59.33 -53.80
CA ILE A 293 65.47 59.88 -54.38
C ILE A 293 66.57 58.83 -54.41
N CYS A 294 66.84 58.17 -53.28
CA CYS A 294 67.94 57.21 -53.15
C CYS A 294 67.47 55.75 -53.15
N LEU A 295 66.16 55.51 -53.16
CA LEU A 295 65.50 54.21 -53.13
C LEU A 295 65.88 53.34 -51.91
N GLN A 296 66.35 53.98 -50.84
CA GLN A 296 66.68 53.30 -49.59
C GLN A 296 65.49 53.34 -48.63
N GLN A 297 65.33 52.27 -47.86
CA GLN A 297 64.31 52.17 -46.82
C GLN A 297 64.52 53.24 -45.75
N PHE A 298 63.44 53.87 -45.32
CA PHE A 298 63.45 54.84 -44.24
C PHE A 298 63.85 54.13 -42.94
N THR A 299 64.80 54.73 -42.23
CA THR A 299 65.30 54.26 -40.93
C THR A 299 64.66 55.06 -39.80
N ASP A 300 64.95 54.67 -38.55
CA ASP A 300 64.55 55.43 -37.37
C ASP A 300 65.02 56.90 -37.38
N VAL A 301 64.59 57.67 -36.37
CA VAL A 301 64.89 59.10 -36.18
C VAL A 301 66.38 59.43 -36.22
N ALA A 302 67.24 58.51 -35.77
CA ALA A 302 68.69 58.72 -35.66
C ALA A 302 69.45 58.30 -36.93
N GLY A 303 68.84 57.53 -37.83
CA GLY A 303 69.48 57.03 -39.03
C GLY A 303 69.61 58.06 -40.16
N ASN A 304 70.60 57.84 -41.03
CA ASN A 304 70.85 58.65 -42.23
C ASN A 304 69.68 58.62 -43.23
N CYS A 305 68.83 57.60 -43.12
CA CYS A 305 67.62 57.47 -43.90
C CYS A 305 66.35 57.85 -43.13
N ALA A 306 66.43 58.68 -42.08
CA ALA A 306 65.25 59.17 -41.38
C ALA A 306 64.32 59.95 -42.33
N PRO A 307 62.99 59.71 -42.33
CA PRO A 307 62.05 60.39 -43.22
C PRO A 307 61.84 61.84 -42.79
N LYS A 308 62.18 62.79 -43.67
CA LYS A 308 62.07 64.24 -43.45
C LYS A 308 61.02 64.85 -44.37
N VAL A 309 60.07 65.59 -43.80
CA VAL A 309 59.01 66.26 -44.56
C VAL A 309 59.42 67.71 -44.88
N LEU A 310 59.42 68.05 -46.17
CA LEU A 310 59.63 69.42 -46.65
C LEU A 310 58.35 70.25 -46.47
N ARG A 311 58.45 71.58 -46.58
CA ARG A 311 57.28 72.49 -46.41
C ARG A 311 56.10 72.18 -47.35
N CYS A 312 56.35 71.56 -48.50
CA CYS A 312 55.32 71.13 -49.44
C CYS A 312 54.63 69.80 -49.10
N GLY A 313 55.05 69.12 -48.03
CA GLY A 313 54.51 67.81 -47.62
C GLY A 313 55.22 66.59 -48.23
N HIS A 314 56.08 66.76 -49.24
CA HIS A 314 56.87 65.65 -49.76
C HIS A 314 57.92 65.18 -48.75
N THR A 315 58.11 63.86 -48.67
CA THR A 315 59.04 63.24 -47.71
C THR A 315 60.23 62.61 -48.41
N ILE A 316 61.44 62.97 -47.97
CA ILE A 316 62.72 62.45 -48.45
C ILE A 316 63.60 62.11 -47.26
N CYS A 317 64.65 61.30 -47.44
CA CYS A 317 65.46 60.91 -46.30
C CYS A 317 66.45 62.01 -45.87
N ALA A 318 66.91 61.97 -44.62
CA ALA A 318 67.80 62.99 -44.05
C ALA A 318 69.09 63.18 -44.86
N SER A 319 69.70 62.11 -45.38
CA SER A 319 70.87 62.20 -46.26
C SER A 319 70.58 62.91 -47.59
N CYS A 320 69.40 62.67 -48.19
CA CYS A 320 68.97 63.37 -49.39
C CYS A 320 68.65 64.85 -49.12
N VAL A 321 68.08 65.20 -47.95
CA VAL A 321 67.92 66.61 -47.53
C VAL A 321 69.27 67.30 -47.48
N ASN A 322 70.27 66.67 -46.84
CA ASN A 322 71.62 67.22 -46.74
C ASN A 322 72.29 67.37 -48.11
N SER A 323 72.07 66.41 -49.02
CA SER A 323 72.63 66.45 -50.38
C SER A 323 72.01 67.55 -51.25
N LEU A 324 70.75 67.94 -50.98
CA LEU A 324 70.03 68.97 -51.72
C LEU A 324 70.10 70.36 -51.07
N LYS A 325 70.74 70.49 -49.90
CA LYS A 325 70.85 71.75 -49.16
C LYS A 325 71.77 72.74 -49.88
N GLN A 326 71.27 73.94 -50.15
CA GLN A 326 72.04 75.08 -50.69
C GLN A 326 71.71 76.36 -49.91
N ASN A 327 72.73 77.03 -49.37
CA ASN A 327 72.57 78.31 -48.63
C ASN A 327 71.43 78.30 -47.59
N ASN A 328 71.35 77.21 -46.82
CA ASN A 328 70.30 76.96 -45.81
C ASN A 328 68.86 76.77 -46.32
N SER A 329 68.69 76.52 -47.62
CA SER A 329 67.41 76.18 -48.22
C SER A 329 67.45 74.82 -48.92
N VAL A 330 66.30 74.17 -49.09
CA VAL A 330 66.15 72.91 -49.84
C VAL A 330 65.01 73.07 -50.83
N THR A 331 65.28 72.83 -52.11
CA THR A 331 64.26 72.79 -53.16
C THR A 331 63.74 71.37 -53.30
N CYS A 332 62.42 71.18 -53.17
CA CYS A 332 61.81 69.86 -53.33
C CYS A 332 62.00 69.32 -54.76
N PRO A 333 62.57 68.12 -54.96
CA PRO A 333 62.78 67.58 -56.30
C PRO A 333 61.49 67.16 -57.00
N PHE A 334 60.41 66.92 -56.25
CA PHE A 334 59.13 66.47 -56.83
C PHE A 334 58.24 67.63 -57.30
N CYS A 335 58.19 68.73 -56.54
CA CYS A 335 57.27 69.85 -56.82
C CYS A 335 57.93 71.23 -56.87
N ARG A 336 59.27 71.31 -56.71
CA ARG A 336 60.10 72.52 -56.81
C ARG A 336 59.80 73.63 -55.80
N VAL A 337 58.92 73.39 -54.82
CA VAL A 337 58.70 74.30 -53.69
C VAL A 337 59.96 74.37 -52.84
N VAL A 338 60.39 75.59 -52.50
CA VAL A 338 61.57 75.84 -51.68
C VAL A 338 61.18 75.88 -50.21
N THR A 339 61.87 75.09 -49.40
CA THR A 339 61.89 75.24 -47.94
C THR A 339 63.05 76.16 -47.61
N SER A 340 62.74 77.41 -47.25
CA SER A 340 63.72 78.50 -47.14
C SER A 340 64.64 78.38 -45.93
N ASP A 341 64.24 77.62 -44.90
CA ASP A 341 65.06 77.32 -43.73
C ASP A 341 65.02 75.82 -43.44
N VAL A 342 66.19 75.17 -43.38
CA VAL A 342 66.32 73.74 -43.06
C VAL A 342 65.78 73.41 -41.67
N ALA A 343 65.71 74.37 -40.74
CA ALA A 343 65.10 74.17 -39.42
C ALA A 343 63.59 73.86 -39.49
N GLU A 344 62.90 74.24 -40.58
CA GLU A 344 61.49 73.91 -40.80
C GLU A 344 61.26 72.44 -41.19
N ILE A 345 62.33 71.72 -41.58
CA ILE A 345 62.26 70.33 -42.04
C ILE A 345 62.21 69.38 -40.84
N SER A 346 61.01 68.83 -40.61
CA SER A 346 60.73 67.95 -39.48
C SER A 346 60.74 66.47 -39.87
N ILE A 347 60.78 65.57 -38.88
CA ILE A 347 60.66 64.13 -39.11
C ILE A 347 59.20 63.79 -39.40
N ASN A 348 58.97 62.97 -40.42
CA ASN A 348 57.64 62.45 -40.71
C ASN A 348 57.36 61.19 -39.87
N PHE A 349 56.86 61.39 -38.65
CA PHE A 349 56.53 60.29 -37.73
C PHE A 349 55.43 59.36 -38.25
N TYR A 350 54.56 59.82 -39.17
CA TYR A 350 53.54 58.98 -39.79
C TYR A 350 54.15 57.82 -40.60
N ILE A 351 55.35 58.02 -41.16
CA ILE A 351 56.09 56.97 -41.89
C ILE A 351 56.83 56.03 -40.92
N LEU A 352 57.14 56.45 -39.70
CA LEU A 352 57.83 55.59 -38.73
C LEU A 352 56.86 54.70 -37.93
N GLY A 353 55.56 55.03 -37.91
CA GLY A 353 54.54 54.33 -37.11
C GLY A 353 54.77 54.51 -35.59
N ASP A 354 53.78 54.17 -34.77
CA ASP A 354 53.80 54.38 -33.30
C ASP A 354 54.80 53.48 -32.52
N ASN A 355 55.87 53.01 -33.15
CA ASN A 355 56.91 52.21 -32.49
C ASN A 355 58.13 53.07 -32.11
N GLN A 356 57.91 54.05 -31.24
CA GLN A 356 58.95 54.66 -30.41
C GLN A 356 58.64 54.50 -28.94
#